data_AF-A0A013XWT5-F1
#
_entry.id   AF-A0A013XWT5-F1
#
_cell.length_a   1.000
_cell.length_b   1.000
_cell.length_c   1.000
_cell.angle_alpha   90.00
_cell.angle_beta   90.00
_cell.angle_gamma   90.00
#
_symmetry.space_group_name_H-M   'P 1'
#
loop_
_entity.id
_entity.type
_entity.pdbx_description
1 polymer ?
#
loop_
_entity_poly.entity_id
_entity_poly.type
_entity_poly.pdbx_seq_one_letter_code
_entity_poly.pdbx_strand_id
1 'polypeptide(L)'
;MSTWLTTFLIRVHVMPIGRAGMIIAIAYGGLGSLGGFLAGWVIDAINRRRGGFDPARTALFGAIIPLLTAITGIGTMLVHDLQPMLVLLMACGFLSASYNGPIYAVIVTIAGPRLRGLAVSMVQLGANLIGVGAGTYLIGAVSDYVGGNEASPGASASRCCSPLPVG
;
A
#
# COMPACT_ATOMS: atom_id res chain seq x y z
N MET A 1 -1.28 -4.78 1.09
CA MET A 1 -0.22 -3.75 1.06
C MET A 1 0.80 -3.86 2.20
N SER A 2 0.61 -4.71 3.21
CA SER A 2 1.50 -4.80 4.38
C SER A 2 2.43 -6.04 4.42
N THR A 3 2.31 -6.96 3.45
CA THR A 3 2.93 -8.29 3.57
C THR A 3 4.46 -8.26 3.61
N TRP A 4 5.10 -7.33 2.91
CA TRP A 4 6.56 -7.23 2.84
C TRP A 4 7.16 -6.29 3.90
N LEU A 5 6.41 -5.29 4.38
CA LEU A 5 6.92 -4.34 5.39
C LEU A 5 7.26 -5.03 6.71
N THR A 6 6.49 -6.05 7.11
CA THR A 6 6.80 -6.83 8.31
C THR A 6 8.15 -7.54 8.16
N THR A 7 8.42 -8.12 6.98
CA THR A 7 9.70 -8.78 6.68
C THR A 7 10.85 -7.76 6.67
N PHE A 8 10.62 -6.55 6.16
CA PHE A 8 11.60 -5.47 6.16
C PHE A 8 12.01 -5.05 7.58
N LEU A 9 11.04 -4.85 8.48
CA LEU A 9 11.33 -4.53 9.90
C LEU A 9 12.16 -5.63 10.58
N ILE A 10 11.86 -6.89 10.28
CA ILE A 10 12.58 -8.03 10.86
C ILE A 10 14.00 -8.11 10.31
N ARG A 11 14.18 -7.93 8.99
CA ARG A 11 15.50 -8.09 8.34
C ARG A 11 16.44 -6.91 8.55
N VAL A 12 15.93 -5.68 8.44
CA VAL A 12 16.77 -4.46 8.48
C VAL A 12 16.94 -3.94 9.89
N HIS A 13 15.87 -3.94 10.68
CA HIS A 13 15.87 -3.37 12.04
C HIS A 13 15.95 -4.44 13.14
N VAL A 14 16.21 -5.71 12.77
CA VAL A 14 16.40 -6.87 13.68
C VAL A 14 15.30 -6.94 14.76
N MET A 15 14.07 -6.61 14.38
CA MET A 15 12.95 -6.54 15.33
C MET A 15 12.30 -7.92 15.55
N PRO A 16 11.82 -8.20 16.78
CA PRO A 16 11.03 -9.39 17.07
C PRO A 16 9.74 -9.41 16.23
N ILE A 17 9.39 -10.57 15.67
CA ILE A 17 8.23 -10.75 14.79
C ILE A 17 6.90 -10.25 15.40
N GLY A 18 6.72 -10.47 16.70
CA GLY A 18 5.54 -10.01 17.44
C GLY A 18 5.43 -8.49 17.49
N ARG A 19 6.54 -7.77 17.72
CA ARG A 19 6.53 -6.30 17.72
C ARG A 19 6.37 -5.72 16.32
N ALA A 20 7.05 -6.28 15.33
CA ALA A 20 6.90 -5.85 13.94
C ALA A 20 5.46 -6.00 13.44
N GLY A 21 4.83 -7.15 13.72
CA GLY A 21 3.43 -7.40 13.38
C GLY A 21 2.46 -6.43 14.06
N MET A 22 2.63 -6.18 15.37
CA MET A 22 1.78 -5.23 16.10
C MET A 22 1.89 -3.80 15.56
N ILE A 23 3.10 -3.32 15.28
CA ILE A 23 3.33 -1.97 14.73
C ILE A 23 2.64 -1.83 13.38
N ILE A 24 2.82 -2.80 12.48
CA ILE A 24 2.20 -2.78 11.15
C ILE A 24 0.67 -2.87 11.27
N ALA A 25 0.14 -3.69 12.17
CA ALA A 25 -1.30 -3.81 12.41
C ALA A 25 -1.90 -2.49 12.91
N ILE A 26 -1.22 -1.79 13.83
CA ILE A 26 -1.67 -0.49 14.33
C ILE A 26 -1.55 0.59 13.24
N ALA A 27 -0.45 0.62 12.50
CA ALA A 27 -0.19 1.63 11.47
C ALA A 27 -1.14 1.49 10.27
N TYR A 28 -1.28 0.30 9.70
CA TYR A 28 -2.09 0.09 8.50
C TYR A 28 -3.54 -0.29 8.82
N GLY A 29 -3.79 -1.01 9.92
CA GLY A 29 -5.14 -1.37 10.34
C GLY A 29 -5.83 -0.24 11.08
N GLY A 30 -5.27 0.18 12.20
CA GLY A 30 -5.87 1.21 13.07
C GLY A 30 -5.81 2.61 12.44
N LEU A 31 -4.60 3.13 12.26
CA LEU A 31 -4.36 4.47 11.70
C LEU A 31 -4.84 4.58 10.25
N GLY A 32 -4.68 3.54 9.44
CA GLY A 32 -5.26 3.50 8.09
C GLY A 32 -6.77 3.69 8.11
N SER A 33 -7.50 2.92 8.92
CA SER A 33 -8.96 3.07 9.02
C SER A 33 -9.35 4.49 9.45
N LEU A 34 -8.69 5.02 10.48
CA LEU A 34 -8.89 6.40 10.94
C LEU A 34 -8.62 7.44 9.85
N GLY A 35 -7.54 7.28 9.09
CA GLY A 35 -7.21 8.18 7.98
C GLY A 35 -8.25 8.14 6.87
N GLY A 36 -8.71 6.95 6.49
CA GLY A 36 -9.81 6.79 5.52
C GLY A 36 -11.08 7.54 5.94
N PHE A 37 -11.50 7.37 7.20
CA PHE A 37 -12.67 8.06 7.74
C PHE A 37 -12.48 9.58 7.81
N LEU A 38 -11.34 10.04 8.33
CA LEU A 38 -11.06 11.47 8.47
C LEU A 38 -10.93 12.15 7.12
N ALA A 39 -10.22 11.55 6.15
CA ALA A 39 -10.09 12.11 4.82
C ALA A 39 -11.44 12.22 4.10
N GLY A 40 -12.28 11.19 4.21
CA GLY A 40 -13.66 11.23 3.69
C GLY A 40 -14.48 12.34 4.34
N TRP A 41 -14.43 12.45 5.67
CA TRP A 41 -15.15 13.49 6.41
C TRP A 41 -14.66 14.91 6.09
N VAL A 42 -13.34 15.12 6.01
CA VAL A 42 -12.74 16.41 5.67
C VAL A 42 -13.15 16.85 4.27
N ILE A 43 -13.12 15.94 3.30
CA ILE A 43 -13.48 16.25 1.91
C ILE A 43 -14.98 16.54 1.78
N ASP A 44 -15.82 15.77 2.47
CA ASP A 44 -17.26 16.02 2.50
C ASP A 44 -17.59 17.36 3.20
N ALA A 45 -16.89 17.68 4.30
CA ALA A 45 -17.02 18.96 4.98
C ALA A 45 -16.56 20.14 4.12
N ILE A 46 -15.47 20.01 3.36
CA ILE A 46 -15.00 21.05 2.43
C ILE A 46 -16.01 21.27 1.29
N ASN A 47 -16.53 20.18 0.70
CA ASN A 47 -17.53 20.26 -0.36
C ASN A 47 -18.85 20.89 0.14
N ARG A 48 -19.31 20.52 1.35
CA ARG A 48 -20.50 21.12 1.96
C ARG A 48 -20.33 22.62 2.27
N ARG A 49 -19.17 23.03 2.78
CA ARG A 49 -18.91 24.43 3.17
C ARG A 49 -18.86 25.41 2.00
N ARG A 50 -18.62 24.95 0.76
CA ARG A 50 -18.49 25.81 -0.42
C ARG A 50 -19.64 25.70 -1.43
N GLY A 51 -20.75 25.07 -1.04
CA GLY A 51 -22.02 25.15 -1.79
C GLY A 51 -22.17 24.17 -2.95
N GLY A 52 -21.37 23.10 -3.02
CA GLY A 52 -21.54 22.07 -4.04
C GLY A 52 -20.41 21.04 -4.09
N PHE A 53 -20.69 19.86 -4.65
CA PHE A 53 -19.70 18.83 -4.90
C PHE A 53 -18.94 19.16 -6.19
N ASP A 54 -17.69 19.62 -6.06
CA ASP A 54 -16.78 19.83 -7.20
C ASP A 54 -15.99 18.54 -7.49
N PRO A 55 -16.27 17.83 -8.61
CA PRO A 55 -15.59 16.56 -8.92
C PRO A 55 -14.09 16.76 -9.17
N ALA A 56 -13.71 17.89 -9.80
CA ALA A 56 -12.32 18.21 -10.13
C ALA A 56 -11.44 18.40 -8.88
N ARG A 57 -11.97 19.03 -7.83
CA ARG A 57 -11.23 19.22 -6.57
C ARG A 57 -11.08 17.92 -5.80
N THR A 58 -12.16 17.15 -5.72
CA THR A 58 -12.16 15.85 -5.04
C THR A 58 -11.19 14.88 -5.73
N ALA A 59 -11.10 14.93 -7.07
CA ALA A 59 -10.12 14.19 -7.84
C ALA A 59 -8.68 14.68 -7.59
N LEU A 60 -8.45 16.00 -7.48
CA LEU A 60 -7.14 16.56 -7.16
C LEU A 60 -6.66 16.10 -5.76
N PHE A 61 -7.51 16.13 -4.75
CA PHE A 61 -7.20 15.56 -3.43
C PHE A 61 -6.92 14.07 -3.51
N GLY A 62 -7.72 13.32 -4.28
CA GLY A 62 -7.50 11.89 -4.54
C GLY A 62 -6.18 11.59 -5.25
N ALA A 63 -5.60 12.52 -6.00
CA ALA A 63 -4.31 12.38 -6.67
C ALA A 63 -3.12 12.83 -5.78
N ILE A 64 -3.30 13.85 -4.94
CA ILE A 64 -2.25 14.38 -4.06
C ILE A 64 -1.94 13.40 -2.91
N ILE A 65 -2.97 12.76 -2.33
CA ILE A 65 -2.81 11.82 -1.21
C ILE A 65 -1.87 10.64 -1.56
N PRO A 66 -2.07 9.88 -2.66
CA PRO A 66 -1.16 8.78 -3.01
C PRO A 66 0.25 9.25 -3.35
N LEU A 67 0.41 10.48 -3.83
CA LEU A 67 1.74 11.07 -4.10
C LEU A 67 2.49 11.36 -2.78
N LEU A 68 1.79 11.88 -1.77
CA LEU A 68 2.31 12.00 -0.40
C LEU A 68 2.60 10.63 0.23
N THR A 69 1.74 9.63 0.00
CA THR A 69 2.00 8.24 0.44
C THR A 69 3.27 7.69 -0.19
N ALA A 70 3.50 7.94 -1.48
CA ALA A 70 4.73 7.53 -2.16
C ALA A 70 5.98 8.20 -1.56
N ILE A 71 5.93 9.50 -1.30
CA ILE A 71 7.04 10.25 -0.70
C ILE A 71 7.36 9.72 0.71
N THR A 72 6.33 9.53 1.54
CA THR A 72 6.50 8.99 2.90
C THR A 72 7.01 7.55 2.88
N GLY A 73 6.53 6.73 1.94
CA GLY A 73 7.01 5.36 1.71
C GLY A 73 8.49 5.30 1.33
N ILE A 74 8.94 6.15 0.41
CA ILE A 74 10.35 6.28 0.03
C ILE A 74 11.19 6.74 1.23
N GLY A 75 10.67 7.71 2.01
CA GLY A 75 11.33 8.19 3.23
C GLY A 75 11.55 7.07 4.26
N THR A 76 10.58 6.18 4.46
CA THR A 76 10.75 5.00 5.34
C THR A 76 11.88 4.06 4.92
N MET A 77 12.22 4.00 3.63
CA MET A 77 13.29 3.15 3.12
C MET A 77 14.66 3.82 3.23
N LEU A 78 14.72 5.15 3.24
CA LEU A 78 15.97 5.93 3.29
C LEU A 78 16.49 6.13 4.72
N VAL A 79 15.59 6.11 5.71
CA VAL A 79 15.90 6.37 7.11
C VAL A 79 16.40 5.09 7.79
N HIS A 80 17.60 5.17 8.38
CA HIS A 80 18.23 4.06 9.11
C HIS A 80 17.93 4.08 10.62
N ASP A 81 17.46 5.22 11.14
CA ASP A 81 17.09 5.37 12.55
C ASP A 81 15.65 4.91 12.82
N LEU A 82 15.50 4.09 13.87
CA LEU A 82 14.24 3.42 14.21
C LEU A 82 13.09 4.42 14.51
N GLN A 83 13.36 5.48 15.27
CA GLN A 83 12.33 6.45 15.67
C GLN A 83 11.72 7.23 14.49
N PRO A 84 12.50 7.94 13.65
CA PRO A 84 11.95 8.64 12.49
C PRO A 84 11.32 7.68 11.48
N MET A 85 11.86 6.47 11.31
CA MET A 85 11.25 5.44 10.47
C MET A 85 9.83 5.08 10.94
N LEU A 86 9.63 4.84 12.24
CA LEU A 86 8.32 4.50 12.79
C LEU A 86 7.29 5.62 12.61
N VAL A 87 7.71 6.89 12.74
CA VAL A 87 6.83 8.04 12.52
C VAL A 87 6.40 8.12 11.05
N LEU A 88 7.34 7.97 10.11
CA LEU A 88 7.03 7.96 8.67
C LEU A 88 6.16 6.76 8.29
N LEU A 89 6.39 5.59 8.92
CA LEU A 89 5.59 4.39 8.73
C LEU A 89 4.14 4.61 9.18
N MET A 90 3.93 5.23 10.33
CA MET A 90 2.60 5.57 10.83
C MET A 90 1.90 6.61 9.96
N ALA A 91 2.63 7.61 9.47
CA ALA A 91 2.12 8.56 8.50
C ALA A 91 1.72 7.86 7.19
N CYS A 92 2.58 6.99 6.65
CA CYS A 92 2.30 6.21 5.45
C CYS A 92 1.05 5.33 5.63
N GLY A 93 0.91 4.66 6.77
CA GLY A 93 -0.27 3.87 7.11
C GLY A 93 -1.56 4.70 7.13
N PHE A 94 -1.53 5.88 7.74
CA PHE A 94 -2.65 6.84 7.77
C PHE A 94 -3.04 7.31 6.36
N LEU A 95 -2.05 7.69 5.54
CA LEU A 95 -2.30 8.19 4.19
C LEU A 95 -2.73 7.08 3.21
N SER A 96 -2.30 5.84 3.45
CA SER A 96 -2.57 4.70 2.56
C SER A 96 -4.06 4.40 2.38
N ALA A 97 -4.90 4.64 3.38
CA ALA A 97 -6.34 4.42 3.28
C ALA A 97 -7.13 5.71 3.00
N SER A 98 -6.53 6.87 3.27
CA SER A 98 -7.11 8.20 3.09
C SER A 98 -7.53 8.51 1.65
N TYR A 99 -6.85 7.96 0.64
CA TYR A 99 -7.15 8.26 -0.77
C TYR A 99 -8.39 7.53 -1.31
N ASN A 100 -8.76 6.38 -0.74
CA ASN A 100 -9.82 5.53 -1.29
C ASN A 100 -11.17 6.25 -1.25
N GLY A 101 -11.49 6.92 -0.14
CA GLY A 101 -12.74 7.67 0.03
C GLY A 101 -13.07 8.64 -1.11
N PRO A 102 -12.22 9.66 -1.38
CA PRO A 102 -12.49 10.64 -2.43
C PRO A 102 -12.52 10.05 -3.85
N ILE A 103 -11.68 9.07 -4.16
CA ILE A 103 -11.69 8.43 -5.48
C ILE A 103 -13.01 7.70 -5.72
N TYR A 104 -13.47 6.91 -4.75
CA TYR A 104 -14.77 6.23 -4.86
C TYR A 104 -15.93 7.22 -4.91
N ALA A 105 -15.88 8.33 -4.16
CA ALA A 105 -16.90 9.36 -4.23
C ALA A 105 -17.02 9.96 -5.65
N VAL A 106 -15.90 10.23 -6.34
CA VAL A 106 -15.90 10.74 -7.73
C VAL A 106 -16.44 9.71 -8.71
N ILE A 107 -16.03 8.43 -8.60
CA ILE A 107 -16.51 7.37 -9.50
C ILE A 107 -18.03 7.22 -9.41
N VAL A 108 -18.55 7.18 -8.18
CA VAL A 108 -19.98 6.94 -7.93
C VAL A 108 -20.83 8.16 -8.32
N THR A 109 -20.30 9.37 -8.17
CA THR A 109 -20.99 10.60 -8.61
C THR A 109 -21.06 10.73 -10.13
N ILE A 110 -20.01 10.35 -10.86
CA ILE A 110 -20.00 10.38 -12.34
C ILE A 110 -20.88 9.27 -12.93
N ALA A 111 -20.85 8.06 -12.37
CA ALA A 111 -21.61 6.92 -12.87
C ALA A 111 -23.13 7.04 -12.64
N GLY A 112 -23.55 7.86 -11.67
CA GLY A 112 -24.95 8.05 -11.31
C GLY A 112 -25.58 6.88 -10.53
N PRO A 113 -26.79 7.05 -9.99
CA PRO A 113 -27.37 6.15 -8.98
C PRO A 113 -27.61 4.71 -9.47
N ARG A 114 -27.88 4.54 -10.77
CA ARG A 114 -28.22 3.25 -11.37
C ARG A 114 -27.00 2.39 -11.68
N LEU A 115 -25.85 3.00 -12.01
CA LEU A 115 -24.66 2.29 -12.49
C LEU A 115 -23.50 2.29 -11.48
N ARG A 116 -23.65 2.92 -10.31
CA ARG A 116 -22.58 3.00 -9.29
C ARG A 116 -21.97 1.65 -8.90
N GLY A 117 -22.78 0.60 -8.79
CA GLY A 117 -22.29 -0.74 -8.44
C GLY A 117 -21.44 -1.35 -9.55
N LEU A 118 -21.85 -1.18 -10.81
CA LEU A 118 -21.11 -1.66 -11.98
C LEU A 118 -19.80 -0.88 -12.13
N ALA A 119 -19.86 0.45 -11.99
CA ALA A 119 -18.69 1.32 -12.11
C ALA A 119 -17.60 0.97 -11.10
N VAL A 120 -17.97 0.82 -9.82
CA VAL A 120 -17.03 0.40 -8.76
C VAL A 120 -16.45 -0.99 -9.06
N SER A 121 -17.28 -1.93 -9.52
CA SER A 121 -16.83 -3.28 -9.85
C SER A 121 -15.83 -3.30 -11.01
N MET A 122 -16.09 -2.55 -12.08
CA MET A 122 -15.17 -2.46 -13.23
C MET A 122 -13.85 -1.78 -12.84
N VAL A 123 -13.89 -0.71 -12.04
CA VAL A 123 -12.67 -0.07 -11.52
C VAL A 123 -11.88 -1.03 -10.64
N GLN A 124 -12.54 -1.76 -9.75
CA GLN A 124 -11.87 -2.71 -8.86
C GLN A 124 -11.31 -3.92 -9.61
N LEU A 125 -11.99 -4.38 -10.67
CA LEU A 125 -11.49 -5.42 -11.57
C LEU A 125 -10.21 -4.95 -12.28
N GLY A 126 -10.21 -3.74 -12.84
CA GLY A 126 -9.01 -3.15 -13.45
C GLY A 126 -7.87 -2.95 -12.45
N ALA A 127 -8.18 -2.42 -11.27
CA ALA A 127 -7.20 -2.20 -10.20
C ALA A 127 -6.57 -3.51 -9.70
N ASN A 128 -7.34 -4.58 -9.58
CA ASN A 128 -6.82 -5.88 -9.17
C ASN A 128 -6.04 -6.57 -10.29
N LEU A 129 -6.55 -6.55 -11.54
CA LEU A 129 -5.90 -7.25 -12.65
C LEU A 129 -4.60 -6.57 -13.08
N ILE A 130 -4.63 -5.25 -13.25
CA ILE A 130 -3.48 -4.46 -13.72
C ILE A 130 -2.63 -4.02 -12.52
N GLY A 131 -3.24 -3.41 -11.51
CA GLY A 131 -2.49 -2.85 -10.38
C GLY A 131 -1.85 -3.94 -9.51
N VAL A 132 -2.64 -4.88 -9.02
CA VAL A 132 -2.12 -5.96 -8.16
C VAL A 132 -1.47 -7.08 -8.98
N GLY A 133 -2.15 -7.57 -10.01
CA GLY A 133 -1.65 -8.65 -10.87
C GLY A 133 -0.38 -8.28 -11.62
N ALA A 134 -0.48 -7.35 -12.58
CA ALA A 134 0.70 -6.95 -13.37
C ALA A 134 1.77 -6.26 -12.51
N GLY A 135 1.36 -5.48 -11.48
CA GLY A 135 2.31 -4.86 -10.55
C GLY A 135 3.17 -5.88 -9.78
N THR A 136 2.57 -6.92 -9.21
CA THR A 136 3.34 -7.96 -8.50
C THR A 136 4.22 -8.77 -9.44
N TYR A 137 3.76 -9.06 -10.66
CA TYR A 137 4.57 -9.74 -11.67
C TYR A 137 5.81 -8.93 -12.04
N LEU A 138 5.65 -7.63 -12.31
CA LEU A 138 6.77 -6.73 -12.64
C LEU A 138 7.75 -6.60 -11.47
N ILE A 139 7.26 -6.42 -10.25
CA ILE A 139 8.11 -6.33 -9.05
C ILE A 139 8.89 -7.63 -8.84
N GLY A 140 8.25 -8.79 -9.03
CA GLY A 140 8.91 -10.09 -8.98
C GLY A 140 9.99 -10.22 -10.04
N ALA A 141 9.68 -9.92 -11.31
CA ALA A 141 10.64 -9.99 -12.41
C ALA A 141 11.84 -9.06 -12.20
N VAL A 142 11.62 -7.84 -11.68
CA VAL A 142 12.70 -6.91 -11.32
C VAL A 142 13.51 -7.44 -10.14
N SER A 143 12.87 -8.02 -9.13
CA SER A 143 13.57 -8.62 -7.98
C SER A 143 14.45 -9.80 -8.41
N ASP A 144 13.98 -10.61 -9.35
CA ASP A 144 14.74 -11.74 -9.90
C ASP A 144 15.89 -11.26 -10.80
N TYR A 145 15.72 -10.15 -11.53
CA TYR A 145 16.79 -9.55 -12.33
C TYR A 145 17.88 -8.91 -11.45
N VAL A 146 17.49 -8.18 -10.41
CA VAL A 146 18.42 -7.50 -9.50
C VAL A 146 19.09 -8.51 -8.54
N GLY A 147 18.34 -9.49 -8.03
CA GLY A 147 18.86 -10.57 -7.18
C GLY A 147 19.57 -11.68 -7.96
N GLY A 148 19.33 -11.78 -9.27
CA GLY A 148 19.92 -12.78 -10.16
C GLY A 148 21.42 -12.61 -10.40
N ASN A 149 21.99 -11.44 -10.12
CA ASN A 149 23.45 -11.26 -10.16
C ASN A 149 24.19 -11.89 -8.96
N GLU A 150 23.49 -12.23 -7.87
CA GLU A 150 24.07 -12.96 -6.73
C GLU A 150 23.69 -14.45 -6.71
N ALA A 151 22.65 -14.84 -7.45
CA ALA A 151 22.17 -16.20 -7.55
C ALA A 151 22.28 -16.73 -8.99
N SER A 152 23.44 -17.28 -9.32
CA SER A 152 23.60 -18.17 -10.47
C SER A 152 22.48 -19.25 -10.46
N PRO A 153 21.65 -19.41 -11.51
CA PRO A 153 20.45 -20.27 -11.52
C PRO A 153 20.69 -21.79 -11.47
N GLY A 154 21.85 -22.26 -10.98
CA GLY A 154 22.25 -23.67 -11.04
C GLY A 154 22.43 -24.40 -9.70
N ALA A 155 22.47 -23.69 -8.56
CA ALA A 155 22.98 -24.30 -7.32
C ALA A 155 21.94 -24.64 -6.24
N SER A 156 20.69 -24.16 -6.34
CA SER A 156 19.70 -24.38 -5.27
C SER A 156 18.75 -25.57 -5.53
N ALA A 157 18.58 -25.99 -6.78
CA ALA A 157 17.75 -27.17 -7.08
C ALA A 157 18.45 -28.50 -6.73
N SER A 158 19.79 -28.53 -6.70
CA SER A 158 20.56 -29.75 -6.39
C SER A 158 20.77 -30.01 -4.90
N ARG A 159 20.60 -29.01 -4.02
CA ARG A 159 20.76 -29.20 -2.55
C ARG A 159 19.51 -29.70 -1.84
N CYS A 160 18.33 -29.64 -2.45
CA CYS A 160 17.12 -30.26 -1.90
C CYS A 160 17.01 -31.78 -2.20
N CYS A 161 17.87 -32.32 -3.07
CA CYS A 161 17.88 -33.74 -3.45
C CYS A 161 19.04 -34.56 -2.87
N SER A 162 19.81 -34.04 -1.90
CA SER A 162 20.74 -34.90 -1.16
C SER A 162 19.95 -35.68 -0.08
N PRO A 163 19.90 -37.02 -0.15
CA PRO A 163 19.24 -37.82 0.88
C PRO A 163 19.98 -37.64 2.22
N LEU A 164 19.19 -37.41 3.28
CA LEU A 164 19.66 -37.39 4.67
C LEU A 164 20.39 -38.71 4.98
N PRO A 165 21.64 -38.70 5.49
CA PRO A 165 22.24 -39.90 6.04
C PRO A 165 21.59 -40.20 7.39
N VAL A 166 20.82 -41.29 7.44
CA VAL A 166 20.46 -42.00 8.66
C VAL A 166 21.74 -42.65 9.20
N GLY A 167 22.14 -42.24 10.40
CA GLY A 167 23.21 -42.82 11.21
C GLY A 167 22.86 -42.69 12.67
#